data_AF-J8TYG7-F1
#
_entry.id   AF-J8TYG7-F1
#
_cell.length_a   1.000
_cell.length_b   1.000
_cell.length_c   1.000
_cell.angle_alpha   90.00
_cell.angle_beta   90.00
_cell.angle_gamma   90.00
#
_symmetry.space_group_name_H-M   'P 1'
#
loop_
_entity.id
_entity.type
_entity.pdbx_description
1 polymer ?
#
loop_
_entity_poly.entity_id
_entity_poly.type
_entity_poly.pdbx_seq_one_letter_code
_entity_poly.pdbx_strand_id
1 'polypeptide(L)'
;MVDNKRTFTAPQSLLESNLTFPNDEPSLTTITVTRERCVDPSLIDSFLRFLRHGSDDIIRQKLNNYRKASSNGKNKCKEFLKQELYPNWQIRNNIISFCENEAANIKTETDQKFNNIGGSVIEPITDARIDPYAARERVEEQEAQYRDWTKVTEWVANNRKIEQILTSTTDGILRQNCEQNEDYLKQFSRFCKDNA
;
A
#
# COMPACT_ATOMS: atom_id res chain seq x y z
N MET A 1 9.77 10.08 -19.57
CA MET A 1 10.58 9.70 -18.41
C MET A 1 9.59 9.31 -17.33
N VAL A 2 9.49 8.02 -17.01
CA VAL A 2 8.55 7.55 -15.98
C VAL A 2 9.14 7.97 -14.64
N ASP A 3 8.34 8.59 -13.78
CA ASP A 3 8.78 8.99 -12.45
C ASP A 3 9.01 7.73 -11.59
N ASN A 4 10.23 7.20 -11.65
CA ASN A 4 10.66 5.99 -10.95
C ASN A 4 10.71 6.13 -9.40
N LYS A 5 10.23 7.26 -8.88
CA LYS A 5 10.21 7.56 -7.45
C LYS A 5 9.02 8.44 -7.10
N ARG A 6 8.36 8.12 -5.99
CA ARG A 6 7.30 8.95 -5.41
C ARG A 6 7.51 9.10 -3.92
N THR A 7 7.49 10.34 -3.44
CA THR A 7 7.63 10.63 -2.03
C THR A 7 6.27 10.82 -1.39
N PHE A 8 6.08 10.20 -0.24
CA PHE A 8 4.87 10.28 0.57
C PHE A 8 5.24 10.78 1.96
N THR A 9 4.45 11.72 2.48
CA THR A 9 4.64 12.28 3.80
C THR A 9 3.41 11.97 4.66
N ALA A 10 3.64 11.39 5.82
CA ALA A 10 2.64 11.10 6.82
C ALA A 10 2.04 12.40 7.39
N PRO A 11 0.73 12.43 7.69
CA PRO A 11 0.11 13.56 8.37
C PRO A 11 0.75 13.83 9.73
N GLN A 12 0.98 15.11 10.05
CA GLN A 12 1.54 15.52 11.34
C GLN A 12 0.71 15.05 12.54
N SER A 13 -0.60 14.84 12.35
CA SER A 13 -1.51 14.33 13.39
C SER A 13 -1.21 12.90 13.87
N LEU A 14 -0.40 12.14 13.13
CA LEU A 14 0.07 10.81 13.52
C LEU A 14 1.35 10.86 14.37
N LEU A 15 2.02 12.00 14.41
CA LEU A 15 3.18 12.21 15.26
C LEU A 15 2.65 12.51 16.66
N GLU A 16 2.94 11.63 17.62
CA GLU A 16 2.60 11.87 19.01
C GLU A 16 3.28 13.16 19.47
N SER A 17 2.52 14.25 19.52
CA SER A 17 2.99 15.59 19.87
C SER A 17 3.34 15.78 21.35
N ASN A 18 3.53 14.69 22.11
CA ASN A 18 3.74 14.75 23.57
C ASN A 18 4.93 13.94 24.11
N LEU A 19 5.73 13.29 23.26
CA LEU A 19 6.94 12.59 23.69
C LEU A 19 8.11 13.07 22.85
N THR A 20 8.76 14.15 23.28
CA THR A 20 10.07 14.57 22.75
C THR A 20 11.15 13.84 23.52
N PHE A 21 11.83 12.87 22.90
CA PHE A 21 13.03 12.28 23.48
C PHE A 21 14.29 13.00 22.98
N PRO A 22 15.29 13.29 23.85
CA PRO A 22 16.47 14.07 23.49
C PRO A 22 17.37 13.49 22.38
N ASN A 23 17.09 12.26 21.90
CA ASN A 23 17.91 11.53 20.93
C ASN A 23 17.09 10.86 19.82
N ASP A 24 15.87 11.33 19.53
CA ASP A 24 15.04 10.69 18.51
C ASP A 24 15.68 10.80 17.11
N GLU A 25 15.98 9.63 16.54
CA GLU A 25 16.22 9.47 15.11
C GLU A 25 15.08 10.12 14.31
N PRO A 26 15.35 10.61 13.09
CA PRO A 26 14.34 11.29 12.29
C PRO A 26 13.09 10.42 12.18
N SER A 27 12.01 10.91 12.79
CA SER A 27 10.66 10.33 12.68
C SER A 27 10.39 9.87 11.25
N LEU A 28 9.88 8.64 11.09
CA LEU A 28 9.44 8.00 9.84
C LEU A 28 8.24 8.75 9.23
N THR A 29 8.38 10.05 9.01
CA THR A 29 7.35 10.96 8.50
C THR A 29 7.31 10.93 7.00
N THR A 30 8.41 10.61 6.33
CA THR A 30 8.49 10.65 4.88
C THR A 30 9.14 9.38 4.35
N ILE A 31 8.52 8.80 3.33
CA ILE A 31 9.09 7.67 2.59
C ILE A 31 9.14 8.03 1.11
N THR A 32 10.28 7.75 0.49
CA THR A 32 10.38 7.71 -0.96
C THR A 32 10.21 6.26 -1.38
N VAL A 33 9.19 5.99 -2.20
CA VAL A 33 8.90 4.69 -2.78
C VAL A 33 9.50 4.67 -4.19
N THR A 34 10.27 3.63 -4.48
CA THR A 34 10.88 3.35 -5.78
C THR A 34 10.52 1.93 -6.19
N ARG A 35 10.82 1.57 -7.44
CA ARG A 35 10.61 0.20 -7.94
C ARG A 35 11.32 -0.84 -7.08
N GLU A 36 12.57 -0.60 -6.72
CA GLU A 36 13.40 -1.51 -5.92
C GLU A 36 12.76 -1.73 -4.54
N ARG A 37 12.17 -0.67 -3.97
CA ARG A 37 11.44 -0.75 -2.70
C ARG A 37 10.09 -1.46 -2.82
N CYS A 38 9.50 -1.56 -4.00
CA CYS A 38 8.32 -2.41 -4.18
C CYS A 38 8.71 -3.90 -4.22
N VAL A 39 9.88 -4.22 -4.79
CA VAL A 39 10.41 -5.60 -4.85
C VAL A 39 10.90 -6.07 -3.48
N ASP A 40 11.55 -5.20 -2.70
CA ASP A 40 11.86 -5.40 -1.28
C ASP A 40 11.08 -4.40 -0.41
N PRO A 41 9.84 -4.77 0.02
CA PRO A 41 8.92 -3.86 0.66
C PRO A 41 9.19 -3.63 2.15
N SER A 42 10.30 -4.12 2.72
CA SER A 42 10.57 -4.07 4.17
C SER A 42 10.39 -2.67 4.80
N LEU A 43 10.87 -1.62 4.12
CA LEU A 43 10.68 -0.24 4.55
C LEU A 43 9.26 0.28 4.34
N ILE A 44 8.61 -0.14 3.24
CA ILE A 44 7.22 0.22 2.94
C ILE A 44 6.29 -0.39 3.99
N ASP A 45 6.49 -1.67 4.33
CA ASP A 45 5.71 -2.37 5.35
C ASP A 45 5.85 -1.71 6.72
N SER A 46 7.06 -1.28 7.07
CA SER A 46 7.32 -0.54 8.32
C SER A 46 6.57 0.79 8.35
N PHE A 47 6.56 1.53 7.23
CA PHE A 47 5.83 2.79 7.10
C PHE A 47 4.31 2.60 7.09
N LEU A 48 3.79 1.61 6.35
CA LEU A 48 2.36 1.27 6.35
C LEU A 48 1.90 0.83 7.74
N ARG A 49 2.71 0.06 8.47
CA ARG A 49 2.44 -0.31 9.86
C ARG A 49 2.36 0.91 10.77
N PHE A 50 3.30 1.85 10.64
CA PHE A 50 3.24 3.13 11.35
C PHE A 50 1.95 3.90 11.05
N LEU A 51 1.58 4.02 9.77
CA LEU A 51 0.35 4.71 9.36
C LEU A 51 -0.91 4.05 9.91
N ARG A 52 -1.01 2.71 9.87
CA ARG A 52 -2.13 1.94 10.41
C ARG A 52 -2.23 2.09 11.93
N HIS A 53 -1.08 2.03 12.62
CA HIS A 53 -1.03 2.20 14.05
C HIS A 53 -1.49 3.59 14.50
N GLY A 54 -1.02 4.64 13.83
CA GLY A 54 -1.36 6.02 14.16
C GLY A 54 -2.80 6.43 13.83
N SER A 55 -3.56 5.60 13.09
CA SER A 55 -4.92 5.93 12.67
C SER A 55 -5.96 4.89 13.10
N ASP A 56 -5.91 3.69 12.53
CA ASP A 56 -6.93 2.66 12.66
C ASP A 56 -6.84 1.94 14.02
N ASP A 57 -5.64 1.56 14.48
CA ASP A 57 -5.47 0.83 15.76
C ASP A 57 -5.93 1.66 16.98
N ILE A 58 -5.65 2.97 16.93
CA ILE A 58 -5.96 3.91 18.02
C ILE A 58 -7.22 4.74 17.73
N ILE A 59 -8.04 4.35 16.74
CA ILE A 59 -9.16 5.17 16.27
C ILE A 59 -10.14 5.55 17.38
N ARG A 60 -10.44 4.63 18.30
CA ARG A 60 -11.35 4.87 19.43
C ARG A 60 -10.79 5.94 20.37
N GLN A 61 -9.48 5.92 20.62
CA GLN A 61 -8.80 6.93 21.43
C GLN A 61 -8.84 8.29 20.73
N LYS A 62 -8.56 8.34 19.42
CA LYS A 62 -8.66 9.55 18.61
C LYS A 62 -10.08 10.14 18.65
N LEU A 63 -11.11 9.34 18.38
CA LEU A 63 -12.51 9.78 18.44
C LEU A 63 -12.89 10.33 19.83
N ASN A 64 -12.39 9.72 20.91
CA ASN A 64 -12.60 10.21 22.27
C ASN A 64 -11.87 11.54 22.55
N ASN A 65 -10.68 11.75 21.98
CA ASN A 65 -9.96 13.02 22.10
C ASN A 65 -10.70 14.16 21.39
N TYR A 66 -11.18 13.91 20.16
CA TYR A 66 -12.03 14.87 19.43
C TYR A 66 -13.35 15.16 20.17
N ARG A 67 -13.89 14.17 20.90
CA ARG A 67 -15.06 14.38 21.77
C ARG A 67 -14.77 15.33 22.94
N LYS A 68 -13.55 15.32 23.50
CA LYS A 68 -13.16 16.22 24.60
C LYS A 68 -12.86 17.64 24.11
N ALA A 69 -12.30 17.77 22.90
CA ALA A 69 -11.91 19.06 22.33
C ALA A 69 -13.08 19.87 21.74
N SER A 70 -14.13 19.20 21.24
CA SER A 70 -15.25 19.86 20.57
C SER A 70 -16.47 20.03 21.48
N SER A 71 -16.92 21.27 21.70
CA SER A 71 -18.15 21.57 22.46
C SER A 71 -19.45 21.22 21.71
N ASN A 72 -19.38 21.11 20.37
CA ASN A 72 -20.50 20.78 19.49
C ASN A 72 -20.34 19.37 18.91
N GLY A 73 -20.80 18.36 19.67
CA GLY A 73 -20.53 16.93 19.43
C GLY A 73 -20.90 16.32 18.07
N LYS A 74 -21.56 17.05 17.15
CA LYS A 74 -21.91 16.57 15.79
C LYS A 74 -20.80 16.79 14.75
N ASN A 75 -19.93 17.79 14.90
CA ASN A 75 -18.92 18.10 13.87
C ASN A 75 -17.58 17.35 14.06
N LYS A 76 -17.39 16.72 15.23
CA LYS A 76 -16.14 16.06 15.65
C LYS A 76 -15.68 14.92 14.71
N CYS A 77 -16.62 14.11 14.22
CA CYS A 77 -16.28 12.98 13.36
C CYS A 77 -15.91 13.48 11.97
N LYS A 78 -16.63 14.46 11.43
CA LYS A 78 -16.34 15.06 10.12
C LYS A 78 -14.96 15.72 10.11
N GLU A 79 -14.58 16.36 11.21
CA GLU A 79 -13.26 16.95 11.38
C GLU A 79 -12.15 15.88 11.41
N PHE A 80 -12.26 14.88 12.29
CA PHE A 80 -11.32 13.77 12.38
C PHE A 80 -11.14 13.04 11.03
N LEU A 81 -12.24 12.77 10.35
CA LEU A 81 -12.22 12.07 9.06
C LEU A 81 -11.45 12.86 8.00
N LYS A 82 -11.73 14.17 7.86
CA LYS A 82 -11.11 15.01 6.83
C LYS A 82 -9.65 15.36 7.15
N GLN A 83 -9.32 15.57 8.42
CA GLN A 83 -7.99 16.05 8.83
C GLN A 83 -7.00 14.90 9.05
N GLU A 84 -7.45 13.73 9.50
CA GLU A 84 -6.56 12.63 9.88
C GLU A 84 -6.81 11.33 9.10
N LEU A 85 -8.03 10.79 9.19
CA LEU A 85 -8.29 9.42 8.72
C LEU A 85 -8.18 9.29 7.20
N TYR A 86 -8.92 10.12 6.46
CA TYR A 86 -8.96 10.02 5.00
C TYR A 86 -7.63 10.38 4.33
N PRO A 87 -6.89 11.42 4.76
CA PRO A 87 -5.54 11.66 4.25
C PRO A 87 -4.61 10.45 4.47
N ASN A 88 -4.65 9.83 5.66
CA ASN A 88 -3.84 8.64 5.94
C ASN A 88 -4.22 7.47 5.01
N TRP A 89 -5.51 7.14 4.92
CA TRP A 89 -6.00 6.09 4.03
C TRP A 89 -5.62 6.35 2.57
N GLN A 90 -5.69 7.60 2.11
CA GLN A 90 -5.28 7.98 0.76
C GLN A 90 -3.78 7.73 0.55
N ILE A 91 -2.92 8.09 1.49
CA ILE A 91 -1.48 7.85 1.40
C ILE A 91 -1.20 6.34 1.27
N ARG A 92 -1.80 5.51 2.13
CA ARG A 92 -1.64 4.06 2.07
C ARG A 92 -2.10 3.48 0.73
N ASN A 93 -3.27 3.90 0.26
CA ASN A 93 -3.78 3.49 -1.05
C ASN A 93 -2.85 3.92 -2.19
N ASN A 94 -2.31 5.14 -2.15
CA ASN A 94 -1.43 5.63 -3.18
C ASN A 94 -0.09 4.89 -3.22
N ILE A 95 0.46 4.49 -2.07
CA ILE A 95 1.66 3.65 -1.98
C ILE A 95 1.41 2.29 -2.62
N ILE A 96 0.29 1.64 -2.25
CA ILE A 96 -0.07 0.32 -2.81
C ILE A 96 -0.30 0.42 -4.31
N SER A 97 -1.05 1.43 -4.78
CA SER A 97 -1.29 1.68 -6.20
C SER A 97 0.00 2.01 -6.97
N PHE A 98 0.97 2.68 -6.36
CA PHE A 98 2.27 2.91 -6.98
C PHE A 98 2.98 1.58 -7.26
N CYS A 99 3.06 0.68 -6.27
CA CYS A 99 3.68 -0.63 -6.48
C CYS A 99 2.88 -1.53 -7.43
N GLU A 100 1.56 -1.38 -7.50
CA GLU A 100 0.72 -2.07 -8.49
C GLU A 100 1.07 -1.65 -9.93
N ASN A 101 1.24 -0.35 -10.17
CA ASN A 101 1.69 0.17 -11.46
C ASN A 101 3.11 -0.30 -11.79
N GLU A 102 4.01 -0.29 -10.81
CA GLU A 102 5.36 -0.81 -11.00
C GLU A 102 5.38 -2.31 -11.31
N ALA A 103 4.48 -3.11 -10.71
CA ALA A 103 4.32 -4.52 -11.08
C ALA A 103 3.91 -4.67 -12.55
N ALA A 104 2.97 -3.86 -13.04
CA ALA A 104 2.58 -3.87 -14.45
C ALA A 104 3.73 -3.48 -15.38
N ASN A 105 4.57 -2.51 -14.98
CA ASN A 105 5.78 -2.13 -15.71
C ASN A 105 6.80 -3.29 -15.74
N ILE A 106 7.05 -3.95 -14.59
CA ILE A 106 7.96 -5.10 -14.51
C ILE A 106 7.49 -6.21 -15.46
N LYS A 107 6.19 -6.51 -15.43
CA LYS A 107 5.60 -7.52 -16.33
C LYS A 107 5.84 -7.19 -17.80
N THR A 108 5.52 -5.97 -18.20
CA THR A 108 5.67 -5.53 -19.61
C THR A 108 7.13 -5.62 -20.07
N GLU A 109 8.09 -5.23 -19.22
CA GLU A 109 9.52 -5.35 -19.52
C GLU A 109 9.98 -6.81 -19.62
N THR A 110 9.52 -7.68 -18.72
CA THR A 110 9.85 -9.11 -18.76
C THR A 110 9.24 -9.78 -20.00
N ASP A 111 7.98 -9.49 -20.34
CA ASP A 111 7.32 -9.98 -21.55
C ASP A 111 8.07 -9.55 -22.81
N GLN A 112 8.53 -8.29 -22.87
CA GLN A 112 9.33 -7.78 -23.99
C GLN A 112 10.69 -8.49 -24.09
N LYS A 113 11.39 -8.71 -22.97
CA LYS A 113 12.65 -9.47 -22.96
C LYS A 113 12.45 -10.89 -23.46
N PHE A 114 11.40 -11.57 -23.00
CA PHE A 114 11.08 -12.93 -23.43
C PHE A 114 10.78 -12.99 -24.94
N ASN A 115 9.96 -12.08 -25.45
CA ASN A 115 9.63 -12.03 -26.88
C ASN A 115 10.83 -11.68 -27.77
N ASN A 116 11.73 -10.80 -27.30
CA ASN A 116 12.94 -10.44 -28.04
C ASN A 116 13.97 -11.58 -28.07
N ILE A 117 14.02 -12.43 -27.04
CA ILE A 117 14.91 -13.60 -26.97
C ILE A 117 14.32 -14.78 -27.74
N GLY A 118 13.00 -15.00 -27.66
CA GLY A 118 12.29 -16.10 -28.32
C GLY A 118 12.16 -15.98 -29.84
N GLY A 119 12.50 -14.82 -30.43
CA GLY A 119 12.48 -14.61 -31.88
C GLY A 119 13.72 -15.13 -32.63
N SER A 120 14.83 -15.42 -31.95
CA SER A 120 16.11 -15.76 -32.62
C SER A 120 16.68 -17.13 -32.26
N VAL A 121 16.19 -17.80 -31.22
CA VAL A 121 16.68 -19.13 -30.83
C VAL A 121 15.48 -20.03 -30.54
N ILE A 122 14.97 -20.70 -31.57
CA ILE A 122 14.17 -21.91 -31.39
C ILE A 122 15.15 -22.96 -30.86
N GLU A 123 15.33 -23.02 -29.54
CA GLU A 123 16.00 -24.17 -28.95
C GLU A 123 15.18 -25.41 -29.31
N PRO A 124 15.81 -26.44 -29.91
CA PRO A 124 15.10 -27.63 -30.32
C PRO A 124 14.37 -28.20 -29.10
N ILE A 125 13.09 -28.53 -29.28
CA ILE A 125 12.32 -29.30 -28.31
C ILE A 125 13.07 -30.62 -28.13
N THR A 126 13.89 -30.72 -27.08
CA THR A 126 14.58 -31.95 -26.72
C THR A 126 13.50 -32.93 -26.27
N ASP A 127 13.39 -34.06 -26.97
CA ASP A 127 12.50 -35.16 -26.61
C ASP A 127 12.73 -35.51 -25.12
N ALA A 128 11.66 -35.63 -24.33
CA ALA A 128 11.74 -35.95 -22.90
C ALA A 128 12.45 -37.29 -22.62
N ARG A 129 12.66 -38.12 -23.65
CA ARG A 129 13.47 -39.34 -23.61
C ARG A 129 14.98 -39.06 -23.63
N ILE A 130 15.40 -37.92 -24.16
CA ILE A 130 16.79 -37.47 -24.27
C ILE A 130 17.19 -36.69 -23.02
N ASP A 131 16.28 -35.86 -22.49
CA ASP A 131 16.51 -35.12 -21.24
C ASP A 131 15.20 -34.98 -20.41
N PRO A 132 15.03 -35.79 -19.36
CA PRO A 132 13.90 -35.68 -18.44
C PRO A 132 13.88 -34.39 -17.60
N TYR A 133 15.00 -33.66 -17.49
CA TYR A 133 15.13 -32.46 -16.68
C TYR A 133 14.92 -31.17 -17.48
N ALA A 134 15.11 -31.19 -18.80
CA ALA A 134 14.92 -30.03 -19.66
C ALA A 134 13.53 -29.35 -19.50
N ALA A 135 12.46 -30.13 -19.29
CA ALA A 135 11.13 -29.58 -19.05
C ALA A 135 11.05 -28.84 -17.70
N ARG A 136 11.74 -29.33 -16.68
CA ARG A 136 11.79 -28.71 -15.35
C ARG A 136 12.67 -27.45 -15.36
N GLU A 137 13.83 -27.50 -16.00
CA GLU A 137 14.73 -26.36 -16.13
C GLU A 137 14.04 -25.18 -16.83
N ARG A 138 13.28 -25.43 -17.91
CA ARG A 138 12.50 -24.39 -18.59
C ARG A 138 11.47 -23.71 -17.67
N VAL A 139 10.81 -24.49 -16.80
CA VAL A 139 9.85 -23.95 -15.83
C VAL A 139 10.58 -23.12 -14.78
N GLU A 140 11.69 -23.62 -14.23
CA GLU A 140 12.49 -22.92 -13.22
C GLU A 140 13.09 -21.61 -13.77
N GLU A 141 13.55 -21.61 -15.03
CA GLU A 141 14.01 -20.40 -15.72
C GLU A 141 12.90 -19.38 -15.92
N GLN A 142 11.71 -19.84 -16.35
CA GLN A 142 10.56 -18.96 -16.50
C GLN A 142 10.14 -18.37 -15.14
N GLU A 143 10.06 -19.18 -14.09
CA GLU A 143 9.73 -18.71 -12.74
C GLU A 143 10.77 -17.70 -12.22
N ALA A 144 12.07 -17.94 -12.47
CA ALA A 144 13.13 -17.02 -12.09
C ALA A 144 12.99 -15.65 -12.77
N GLN A 145 12.57 -15.61 -14.04
CA GLN A 145 12.38 -14.37 -14.80
C GLN A 145 11.20 -13.53 -14.31
N TYR A 146 10.10 -14.18 -13.90
CA TYR A 146 8.91 -13.50 -13.38
C TYR A 146 8.91 -13.31 -11.86
N ARG A 147 9.98 -13.74 -11.17
CA ARG A 147 10.10 -13.71 -9.70
C ARG A 147 9.75 -12.37 -9.08
N ASP A 148 10.31 -11.27 -9.59
CA ASP A 148 10.09 -9.94 -9.01
C ASP A 148 8.67 -9.45 -9.25
N TRP A 149 8.11 -9.70 -10.45
CA TRP A 149 6.71 -9.40 -10.74
C TRP A 149 5.77 -10.16 -9.80
N THR A 150 5.99 -11.47 -9.61
CA THR A 150 5.18 -12.31 -8.72
C THR A 150 5.22 -11.79 -7.30
N LYS A 151 6.42 -11.50 -6.76
CA LYS A 151 6.59 -10.94 -5.41
C LYS A 151 5.81 -9.64 -5.20
N VAL A 152 5.95 -8.67 -6.11
CA VAL A 152 5.26 -7.39 -5.98
C VAL A 152 3.75 -7.58 -6.09
N THR A 153 3.30 -8.43 -7.01
CA THR A 153 1.86 -8.70 -7.22
C THR A 153 1.23 -9.35 -5.99
N GLU A 154 1.88 -10.34 -5.39
CA GLU A 154 1.45 -10.98 -4.14
C GLU A 154 1.42 -9.98 -2.98
N TRP A 155 2.47 -9.16 -2.85
CA TRP A 155 2.54 -8.13 -1.82
C TRP A 155 1.40 -7.09 -1.96
N VAL A 156 1.12 -6.64 -3.18
CA VAL A 156 -0.01 -5.73 -3.48
C VAL A 156 -1.33 -6.39 -3.12
N ALA A 157 -1.58 -7.62 -3.56
CA ALA A 157 -2.82 -8.35 -3.26
C ALA A 157 -3.04 -8.52 -1.75
N ASN A 158 -1.99 -8.87 -1.02
CA ASN A 158 -2.05 -8.97 0.44
C ASN A 158 -2.38 -7.63 1.09
N ASN A 159 -1.70 -6.55 0.69
CA ASN A 159 -1.97 -5.22 1.24
C ASN A 159 -3.36 -4.70 0.89
N ARG A 160 -3.89 -4.97 -0.31
CA ARG A 160 -5.29 -4.65 -0.67
C ARG A 160 -6.28 -5.36 0.26
N LYS A 161 -6.04 -6.64 0.57
CA LYS A 161 -6.87 -7.40 1.52
C LYS A 161 -6.78 -6.82 2.93
N ILE A 162 -5.59 -6.44 3.39
CA ILE A 162 -5.41 -5.78 4.69
C ILE A 162 -6.18 -4.46 4.73
N GLU A 163 -6.04 -3.60 3.72
CA GLU A 163 -6.77 -2.32 3.69
C GLU A 163 -8.29 -2.52 3.62
N GLN A 164 -8.79 -3.54 2.91
CA GLN A 164 -10.21 -3.88 2.91
C GLN A 164 -10.71 -4.25 4.33
N ILE A 165 -9.96 -5.08 5.05
CA ILE A 165 -10.31 -5.49 6.42
C ILE A 165 -10.28 -4.27 7.36
N LEU A 166 -9.23 -3.45 7.29
CA LEU A 166 -9.07 -2.26 8.14
C LEU A 166 -10.19 -1.26 7.88
N THR A 167 -10.42 -0.88 6.62
CA THR A 167 -11.46 0.10 6.26
C THR A 167 -12.86 -0.38 6.65
N SER A 168 -13.18 -1.68 6.47
CA SER A 168 -14.44 -2.25 6.92
C SER A 168 -14.59 -2.26 8.44
N THR A 169 -13.51 -2.57 9.17
CA THR A 169 -13.52 -2.57 10.65
C THR A 169 -13.71 -1.15 11.18
N THR A 170 -12.97 -0.21 10.61
CA THR A 170 -13.05 1.22 10.94
C THR A 170 -14.43 1.80 10.61
N ASP A 171 -15.03 1.46 9.46
CA ASP A 171 -16.41 1.86 9.13
C ASP A 171 -17.41 1.41 10.22
N GLY A 172 -17.27 0.17 10.69
CA GLY A 172 -18.07 -0.35 11.81
C GLY A 172 -17.90 0.46 13.10
N ILE A 173 -16.66 0.84 13.44
CA ILE A 173 -16.38 1.67 14.63
C ILE A 173 -16.96 3.08 14.46
N LEU A 174 -16.83 3.68 13.27
CA LEU A 174 -17.37 5.00 12.98
C LEU A 174 -18.90 5.00 13.08
N ARG A 175 -19.58 4.02 12.50
CA ARG A 175 -21.05 3.90 12.62
C ARG A 175 -21.53 3.78 14.07
N GLN A 176 -20.74 3.15 14.94
CA GLN A 176 -21.06 3.00 16.37
C GLN A 176 -20.81 4.28 17.19
N ASN A 177 -19.79 5.07 16.84
CA ASN A 177 -19.33 6.20 17.66
C ASN A 177 -19.69 7.59 17.08
N CYS A 178 -20.08 7.62 15.81
CA CYS A 178 -20.45 8.79 15.04
C CYS A 178 -21.90 8.66 14.56
N GLU A 179 -22.16 8.81 13.25
CA GLU A 179 -23.51 8.75 12.67
C GLU A 179 -23.72 7.39 11.98
N GLN A 180 -24.62 6.57 12.51
CA GLN A 180 -24.86 5.20 12.04
C GLN A 180 -25.30 5.10 10.57
N ASN A 181 -26.03 6.12 10.10
CA ASN A 181 -26.63 6.17 8.77
C ASN A 181 -25.70 6.76 7.70
N GLU A 182 -24.51 7.25 8.07
CA GLU A 182 -23.55 7.73 7.10
C GLU A 182 -22.81 6.55 6.44
N ASP A 183 -22.44 6.74 5.17
CA ASP A 183 -21.61 5.81 4.41
C ASP A 183 -20.20 6.38 4.30
N TYR A 184 -19.34 6.00 5.26
CA TYR A 184 -17.98 6.55 5.37
C TYR A 184 -17.07 6.09 4.22
N LEU A 185 -17.27 4.87 3.70
CA LEU A 185 -16.49 4.37 2.57
C LEU A 185 -16.81 5.14 1.28
N LYS A 186 -18.08 5.50 1.06
CA LYS A 186 -18.47 6.37 -0.07
C LYS A 186 -17.96 7.79 0.10
N GLN A 187 -17.94 8.32 1.33
CA GLN A 187 -17.33 9.62 1.61
C GLN A 187 -15.82 9.61 1.33
N PHE A 188 -15.12 8.57 1.75
CA PHE A 188 -13.70 8.39 1.44
C PHE A 188 -13.46 8.30 -0.08
N SER A 189 -14.28 7.54 -0.79
CA SER A 189 -14.19 7.44 -2.25
C SER A 189 -14.38 8.80 -2.95
N ARG A 190 -15.24 9.66 -2.41
CA ARG A 190 -15.41 11.06 -2.88
C ARG A 190 -14.18 11.90 -2.54
N PHE A 191 -13.70 11.81 -1.30
CA PHE A 191 -12.50 12.50 -0.86
C PHE A 191 -11.30 12.19 -1.76
N CYS A 192 -11.10 10.93 -2.15
CA CYS A 192 -10.04 10.55 -3.08
C CYS A 192 -10.22 11.19 -4.46
N LYS A 193 -11.46 11.33 -4.96
CA LYS A 193 -11.72 12.00 -6.26
C LYS A 193 -11.47 13.50 -6.20
N ASP A 194 -11.82 14.13 -5.08
CA ASP A 194 -11.64 15.57 -4.88
C ASP A 194 -10.15 15.95 -4.68
N ASN A 195 -9.31 14.98 -4.28
CA ASN A 195 -7.89 15.15 -3.99
C ASN A 195 -6.99 14.24 -4.85
N ALA A 196 -7.49 13.81 -6.02
CA ALA A 196 -6.75 12.99 -6.98
C ALA A 196 -5.76 13.80 -7.81
#